data_AF-A0A959TF54-F1
#
_entry.id   AF-A0A959TF54-F1
#
_cell.length_a   1.000
_cell.length_b   1.000
_cell.length_c   1.000
_cell.angle_alpha   90.00
_cell.angle_beta   90.00
_cell.angle_gamma   90.00
#
_symmetry.space_group_name_H-M   'P 1'
#
loop_
_entity.id
_entity.type
_entity.pdbx_description
1 polymer ?
#
loop_
_entity_poly.entity_id
_entity_poly.type
_entity_poly.pdbx_seq_one_letter_code
_entity_poly.pdbx_strand_id
1 'polypeptide(L)'
;AIGLFASAITENQIVSFLVAVFLCFILFMGPDLLASFQAVGALEGPLKAIGIQEHYRSISRGVVDLRDLLYFGGVITIALLLTRTALQSRTW
;
A
#
# COMPACT_ATOMS: atom_id res chain seq x y z
N ALA A 1 4.08 7.32 4.28
CA ALA A 1 4.86 6.22 4.89
C ALA A 1 5.67 5.42 3.86
N ILE A 2 5.09 5.00 2.73
CA ILE A 2 5.79 4.19 1.71
C ILE A 2 7.04 4.86 1.12
N GLY A 3 6.99 6.17 0.83
CA GLY A 3 8.17 6.92 0.38
C GLY A 3 9.28 7.05 1.43
N LEU A 4 8.91 7.12 2.71
CA LEU A 4 9.88 7.09 3.83
C LEU A 4 10.57 5.73 3.90
N PHE A 5 9.82 4.64 3.72
CA PHE A 5 10.39 3.29 3.63
C PHE A 5 11.36 3.17 2.45
N ALA A 6 10.97 3.63 1.26
CA ALA A 6 11.83 3.61 0.07
C ALA A 6 13.11 4.43 0.25
N SER A 7 13.04 5.57 0.94
CA SER A 7 14.22 6.37 1.29
C SER A 7 15.09 5.72 2.36
N ALA A 8 14.53 4.91 3.25
CA ALA A 8 15.30 4.23 4.30
C ALA A 8 16.12 3.04 3.76
N ILE A 9 15.65 2.39 2.69
CA ILE A 9 16.32 1.23 2.08
C ILE A 9 17.36 1.61 1.01
N THR A 10 17.41 2.86 0.56
CA THR A 10 18.26 3.27 -0.56
C THR A 10 18.96 4.60 -0.29
N GLU A 11 20.27 4.65 -0.50
CA GLU A 11 21.08 5.85 -0.27
C GLU A 11 21.00 6.87 -1.42
N ASN A 12 20.64 6.41 -2.63
CA ASN A 12 20.49 7.27 -3.80
C ASN A 12 19.07 7.86 -3.88
N GLN A 13 18.98 9.19 -3.82
CA GLN A 13 17.72 9.93 -3.86
C GLN A 13 16.87 9.62 -5.10
N ILE A 14 17.48 9.49 -6.28
CA ILE A 14 16.76 9.19 -7.53
C ILE A 14 16.14 7.79 -7.47
N VAL A 15 16.92 6.82 -6.99
CA VAL A 15 16.45 5.42 -6.86
C VAL A 15 15.35 5.33 -5.80
N SER A 16 15.49 6.02 -4.67
CA SER A 16 14.46 6.06 -3.63
C SER A 16 13.12 6.60 -4.14
N PHE A 17 13.16 7.61 -5.02
CA PHE A 17 11.97 8.18 -5.65
C PHE A 17 11.31 7.18 -6.60
N LEU A 18 12.09 6.55 -7.48
CA LEU A 18 11.59 5.53 -8.40
C LEU A 18 10.93 4.35 -7.66
N VAL A 19 11.59 3.85 -6.60
CA VAL A 19 11.05 2.77 -5.77
C VAL A 19 9.78 3.21 -5.06
N ALA A 20 9.73 4.43 -4.53
CA ALA A 20 8.52 4.95 -3.89
C ALA A 20 7.33 5.01 -4.86
N VAL A 21 7.54 5.56 -6.06
CA VAL A 21 6.48 5.66 -7.09
C VAL A 21 6.05 4.27 -7.55
N PHE A 22 6.99 3.36 -7.78
CA PHE A 22 6.69 1.98 -8.18
C PHE A 22 5.89 1.23 -7.12
N LEU A 23 6.27 1.33 -5.84
CA LEU A 23 5.52 0.73 -4.74
C LEU A 23 4.13 1.34 -4.60
N CYS A 24 3.99 2.66 -4.73
CA CYS A 24 2.69 3.33 -4.72
C CYS A 24 1.80 2.81 -5.87
N PHE A 25 2.36 2.65 -7.07
CA PHE A 25 1.63 2.13 -8.22
C PHE A 25 1.14 0.70 -7.99
N ILE A 26 2.01 -0.18 -7.48
CA ILE A 26 1.65 -1.58 -7.16
C ILE A 26 0.58 -1.64 -6.07
N LEU A 27 0.71 -0.85 -5.00
CA LEU A 27 -0.28 -0.88 -3.92
C LEU A 27 -1.64 -0.33 -4.36
N PHE A 28 -1.65 0.63 -5.29
CA PHE A 28 -2.87 1.21 -5.82
C PHE A 28 -3.57 0.32 -6.86
N MET A 29 -2.85 -0.10 -7.91
CA MET A 29 -3.41 -0.88 -9.03
C MET A 29 -3.27 -2.40 -8.88
N GLY A 30 -2.31 -2.89 -8.10
CA GLY A 30 -2.02 -4.33 -7.99
C GLY A 30 -3.22 -5.16 -7.53
N PRO A 31 -3.92 -4.81 -6.44
CA PRO A 31 -5.09 -5.56 -5.99
C PRO A 31 -6.25 -5.55 -7.01
N ASP A 32 -6.44 -4.44 -7.71
CA ASP A 32 -7.50 -4.27 -8.74
C ASP A 32 -7.22 -5.15 -9.97
N LEU A 33 -5.95 -5.16 -10.43
CA LEU A 33 -5.49 -6.04 -11.50
C LEU A 33 -5.63 -7.52 -11.13
N LEU A 34 -5.25 -7.90 -9.91
CA LEU A 34 -5.37 -9.28 -9.42
C LEU A 34 -6.83 -9.71 -9.25
N ALA A 35 -7.72 -8.80 -8.82
CA ALA A 35 -9.15 -9.08 -8.70
C ALA A 35 -9.84 -9.22 -10.05
N SER A 36 -9.29 -8.64 -11.12
CA SER A 36 -9.83 -8.74 -12.49
C SER A 36 -9.53 -10.08 -13.19
N PHE A 37 -8.61 -10.89 -12.64
CA PHE A 37 -8.29 -12.20 -13.18
C PHE A 37 -9.43 -13.20 -12.88
N GLN A 38 -10.10 -13.66 -13.93
CA GLN A 38 -11.20 -14.66 -13.87
C GLN A 38 -10.81 -15.99 -13.19
N ALA A 39 -9.51 -16.28 -13.04
CA ALA A 39 -9.01 -17.46 -12.33
C ALA A 39 -9.21 -17.38 -10.80
N VAL A 40 -9.57 -16.21 -10.26
CA VAL A 40 -9.56 -15.90 -8.83
C VAL A 40 -10.99 -15.94 -8.24
N GLY A 41 -11.97 -16.53 -8.93
CA GLY A 41 -13.42 -16.44 -8.65
C GLY A 41 -13.89 -16.62 -7.20
N ALA A 42 -13.20 -17.42 -6.36
CA ALA A 42 -13.54 -17.57 -4.94
C ALA A 42 -12.87 -16.54 -4.01
N LEU A 43 -11.81 -15.88 -4.48
CA LEU A 43 -10.98 -14.91 -3.78
C LEU A 43 -11.24 -13.47 -4.26
N GLU A 44 -12.11 -13.25 -5.26
CA GLU A 44 -12.48 -11.92 -5.75
C GLU A 44 -12.99 -11.00 -4.63
N GLY A 45 -13.85 -11.51 -3.73
CA GLY A 45 -14.39 -10.75 -2.59
C GLY A 45 -13.31 -10.20 -1.65
N PRO A 46 -12.45 -11.05 -1.05
CA PRO A 46 -11.38 -10.59 -0.17
C PRO A 46 -10.31 -9.77 -0.89
N LEU A 47 -9.97 -10.05 -2.16
CA LEU A 47 -9.03 -9.22 -2.93
C LEU A 47 -9.56 -7.81 -3.16
N LYS A 48 -10.85 -7.69 -3.51
CA LYS A 48 -11.50 -6.40 -3.71
C LYS A 48 -11.61 -5.62 -2.41
N ALA A 49 -11.77 -6.32 -1.28
CA ALA A 49 -11.74 -5.75 0.06
C ALA A 49 -10.32 -5.37 0.56
N ILE A 50 -9.25 -5.80 -0.13
CA ILE A 50 -7.86 -5.36 0.13
C ILE A 50 -7.47 -4.25 -0.86
N GLY A 51 -8.24 -3.99 -1.90
CA GLY A 51 -7.91 -3.00 -2.92
C GLY A 51 -8.07 -1.56 -2.44
N ILE A 52 -6.97 -0.80 -2.46
CA ILE A 52 -6.95 0.63 -2.14
C ILE A 52 -7.96 1.40 -3.00
N GLN A 53 -8.12 1.01 -4.27
CA GLN A 53 -9.02 1.67 -5.22
C GLN A 53 -10.50 1.57 -4.83
N GLU A 54 -10.95 0.44 -4.25
CA GLU A 54 -12.35 0.26 -3.86
C GLU A 54 -12.68 1.06 -2.59
N HIS A 55 -11.78 1.05 -1.61
CA HIS A 55 -11.87 1.92 -0.43
C HIS A 55 -11.82 3.40 -0.81
N TYR A 56 -10.96 3.77 -1.77
CA TYR A 56 -10.89 5.14 -2.29
C TYR A 56 -12.19 5.56 -2.99
N ARG A 57 -12.81 4.66 -3.77
CA ARG A 57 -14.13 4.90 -4.37
C ARG A 57 -15.24 5.06 -3.33
N SER A 58 -15.20 4.30 -2.24
CA SER A 58 -16.15 4.43 -1.12
C SER A 58 -16.06 5.82 -0.48
N ILE A 59 -14.84 6.24 -0.13
CA ILE A 59 -14.58 7.57 0.44
C ILE A 59 -14.96 8.69 -0.54
N SER A 60 -14.65 8.54 -1.84
CA SER A 60 -14.99 9.55 -2.85
C SER A 60 -16.50 9.74 -3.05
N ARG A 61 -17.32 8.74 -2.71
CA ARG A 61 -18.79 8.84 -2.69
C ARG A 61 -19.31 9.50 -1.40
N GLY A 62 -18.43 9.93 -0.50
CA GLY A 62 -18.77 10.59 0.76
C GLY A 62 -19.19 9.61 1.87
N VAL A 63 -19.05 8.31 1.66
CA VAL A 63 -19.31 7.29 2.68
C VAL A 63 -17.98 6.93 3.31
N VAL A 64 -17.67 7.57 4.44
CA VAL A 64 -16.46 7.28 5.23
C VAL A 64 -16.84 6.27 6.31
N ASP A 65 -16.62 4.99 6.03
CA ASP A 65 -16.77 3.93 7.03
C ASP A 65 -15.51 3.77 7.88
N LEU A 66 -15.67 3.34 9.14
CA LEU A 66 -14.55 3.02 10.05
C LEU A 66 -13.61 1.98 9.45
N ARG A 67 -14.13 1.08 8.59
CA ARG A 67 -13.35 0.05 7.90
C ARG A 67 -12.32 0.66 6.95
N ASP A 68 -12.69 1.71 6.23
CA ASP A 68 -11.79 2.40 5.30
C ASP A 68 -10.69 3.12 6.08
N LEU A 69 -11.06 3.77 7.19
CA LEU A 69 -10.11 4.49 8.05
C LEU A 69 -9.10 3.53 8.72
N LEU A 70 -9.57 2.39 9.22
CA LEU A 70 -8.70 1.34 9.78
C LEU A 70 -7.79 0.72 8.72
N TYR A 71 -8.27 0.53 7.50
CA TYR A 71 -7.46 0.03 6.39
C TYR A 71 -6.30 0.99 6.08
N PHE A 72 -6.58 2.28 5.86
CA PHE A 72 -5.53 3.27 5.58
C PHE A 72 -4.57 3.44 6.77
N GLY A 73 -5.11 3.48 8.00
CA GLY A 73 -4.30 3.52 9.22
C GLY A 73 -3.38 2.31 9.37
N GLY A 74 -3.87 1.11 9.03
CA GLY A 74 -3.11 -0.13 9.01
C GLY A 74 -1.96 -0.10 7.99
N VAL A 75 -2.25 0.32 6.76
CA VAL A 75 -1.21 0.46 5.71
C VAL A 75 -0.13 1.46 6.14
N ILE A 76 -0.52 2.59 6.75
CA ILE A 76 0.42 3.60 7.26
C ILE A 76 1.30 3.00 8.36
N THR A 77 0.71 2.33 9.36
CA THR A 77 1.45 1.75 10.49
C THR A 77 2.40 0.64 10.03
N ILE A 78 1.97 -0.26 9.14
CA ILE A 78 2.84 -1.30 8.56
C ILE A 78 4.02 -0.66 7.83
N ALA A 79 3.78 0.32 6.95
CA ALA A 79 4.85 0.97 6.21
C ALA A 79 5.84 1.73 7.12
N LEU A 80 5.35 2.32 8.23
CA LEU A 80 6.21 2.95 9.23
C LEU A 80 7.02 1.93 10.04
N LEU A 81 6.43 0.79 10.41
CA LEU A 81 7.17 -0.30 11.06
C LEU A 81 8.27 -0.84 10.16
N LEU A 82 8.00 -1.05 8.87
CA LEU A 82 9.02 -1.45 7.89
C LEU A 82 10.13 -0.41 7.77
N THR A 83 9.79 0.88 7.76
CA THR A 83 10.77 1.97 7.77
C THR A 83 11.66 1.89 9.03
N ARG A 84 11.04 1.67 10.20
CA ARG A 84 11.74 1.56 11.48
C ARG A 84 12.70 0.37 11.49
N THR A 85 12.27 -0.79 11.00
CA THR A 85 13.11 -1.99 10.89
C THR A 85 14.28 -1.77 9.92
N ALA A 86 14.04 -1.16 8.76
CA ALA A 86 15.08 -0.86 7.77
C ALA A 86 16.14 0.11 8.33
N LEU A 87 15.72 1.11 9.11
CA LEU A 87 16.65 2.02 9.77
C LEU A 87 17.46 1.32 10.87
N GLN A 88 16.83 0.43 11.66
CA GLN A 88 17.53 -0.32 12.71
C GLN A 88 18.54 -1.33 12.16
N SER A 89 18.26 -1.98 11.04
CA SER A 89 19.24 -2.89 10.42
C SER A 89 20.50 -2.18 9.92
N ARG A 90 20.44 -0.86 9.72
CA ARG A 90 21.58 -0.04 9.27
C ARG A 90 22.43 0.48 10.43
N THR A 91 21.95 0.35 11.67
CA THR A 91 22.66 0.77 12.90
C THR A 91 23.41 -0.38 13.58
N TRP A 92 23.53 -1.54 12.93
CA TRP A 92 24.34 -2.68 13.36
C TRP A 92 25.50 -2.92 12.40
#